data_AF-A0A239JSZ3-F1
#
_entry.id   AF-A0A239JSZ3-F1
#
_cell.length_a   1.000
_cell.length_b   1.000
_cell.length_c   1.000
_cell.angle_alpha   90.00
_cell.angle_beta   90.00
_cell.angle_gamma   90.00
#
_symmetry.space_group_name_H-M   'P 1'
#
loop_
_entity.id
_entity.type
_entity.pdbx_description
1 polymer ?
#
loop_
_entity_poly.entity_id
_entity_poly.type
_entity_poly.pdbx_seq_one_letter_code
_entity_poly.pdbx_strand_id
1 'polypeptide(L)' 'MWGKRDQALRTIQAAGQIAPEEITGRPRIRQLVGDLVATAPISVRRDAREFADAHGIAG' A
#
# COMPACT_ATOMS: atom_id res chain seq x y z
N MET A 1 14.05 13.86 1.96
CA MET A 1 13.76 13.66 0.52
C MET A 1 12.84 12.44 0.42
N TRP A 2 11.62 12.62 -0.10
CA TRP A 2 10.61 11.55 -0.15
C TRP A 2 11.08 10.42 -1.08
N GLY A 3 11.14 9.18 -0.58
CA GLY A 3 11.53 8.03 -1.40
C GLY A 3 10.42 7.58 -2.35
N LYS A 4 10.77 6.98 -3.49
CA LYS A 4 9.79 6.43 -4.47
C LYS A 4 8.76 5.48 -3.83
N ARG A 5 9.17 4.71 -2.81
CA ARG A 5 8.31 3.76 -2.08
C ARG A 5 7.21 4.45 -1.28
N ASP A 6 7.56 5.51 -0.56
CA ASP A 6 6.60 6.31 0.18
C ASP A 6 5.61 7.01 -0.76
N GLN A 7 6.10 7.56 -1.88
CA GLN A 7 5.22 8.21 -2.85
C GLN A 7 4.25 7.19 -3.47
N ALA A 8 4.75 6.00 -3.81
CA ALA A 8 3.90 4.92 -4.29
C ALA A 8 2.81 4.55 -3.27
N LEU A 9 3.18 4.38 -1.99
CA LEU A 9 2.23 4.07 -0.92
C LEU A 9 1.15 5.15 -0.79
N ARG A 10 1.56 6.43 -0.77
CA ARG A 10 0.62 7.56 -0.67
C ARG A 10 -0.35 7.65 -1.85
N THR A 11 0.14 7.40 -3.06
CA THR A 11 -0.73 7.36 -4.24
C THR A 11 -1.74 6.24 -4.16
N ILE A 12 -1.33 5.05 -3.70
CA ILE A 12 -2.24 3.91 -3.52
C ILE A 12 -3.27 4.22 -2.43
N GLN A 13 -2.84 4.79 -1.30
CA GLN A 13 -3.73 5.21 -0.22
C GLN A 13 -4.77 6.22 -0.71
N ALA A 14 -4.34 7.28 -1.40
CA ALA A 14 -5.25 8.28 -1.94
C ALA A 14 -6.23 7.67 -2.95
N ALA A 15 -5.77 6.80 -3.84
CA ALA A 15 -6.64 6.12 -4.79
C ALA A 15 -7.62 5.18 -4.09
N GLY A 16 -7.19 4.45 -3.06
CA GLY A 16 -8.03 3.54 -2.27
C GLY A 16 -9.11 4.25 -1.46
N GLN A 17 -8.90 5.51 -1.07
CA GLN A 17 -9.94 6.34 -0.45
C GLN A 17 -11.01 6.81 -1.45
N ILE A 18 -10.67 6.89 -2.75
CA ILE A 18 -11.58 7.34 -3.80
C ILE A 18 -12.37 6.17 -4.40
N ALA A 19 -11.69 5.03 -4.63
CA ALA A 19 -12.21 3.89 -5.36
C ALA A 19 -11.66 2.57 -4.76
N PRO A 20 -12.12 2.16 -3.57
CA PRO A 20 -11.51 1.06 -2.83
C PRO A 20 -11.60 -0.26 -3.58
N GLU A 21 -12.72 -0.58 -4.22
CA GLU A 21 -12.94 -1.82 -4.96
C GLU A 21 -12.03 -1.90 -6.20
N GLU A 22 -11.89 -0.79 -6.92
CA GLU A 22 -11.08 -0.69 -8.14
C GLU A 22 -9.58 -0.74 -7.85
N ILE A 23 -9.14 -0.36 -6.65
CA ILE A 23 -7.73 -0.32 -6.28
C ILE A 23 -7.33 -1.61 -5.57
N THR A 24 -8.06 -1.99 -4.53
CA THR A 24 -7.71 -3.16 -3.70
C THR A 24 -8.05 -4.47 -4.39
N GLY A 25 -9.01 -4.47 -5.33
CA GLY A 25 -9.33 -5.62 -6.17
C GLY A 25 -8.26 -5.95 -7.21
N ARG A 26 -7.32 -5.03 -7.50
CA ARG A 26 -6.27 -5.25 -8.50
C ARG A 26 -5.11 -6.08 -7.92
N PRO A 27 -4.80 -7.27 -8.48
CA PRO A 27 -3.74 -8.13 -7.97
C PRO A 27 -2.38 -7.44 -7.90
N ARG A 28 -2.06 -6.59 -8.88
CA ARG A 28 -0.79 -5.88 -8.93
C ARG A 28 -0.63 -4.82 -7.84
N ILE A 29 -1.74 -4.19 -7.42
CA ILE A 29 -1.72 -3.25 -6.30
C ILE A 29 -1.50 -4.00 -4.99
N ARG A 30 -2.19 -5.13 -4.79
CA ARG A 30 -1.98 -6.00 -3.63
C ARG A 30 -0.54 -6.49 -3.52
N GLN A 31 0.05 -6.94 -4.63
CA GLN A 31 1.46 -7.34 -4.68
C GLN A 31 2.39 -6.19 -4.28
N LEU A 32 2.20 -5.01 -4.85
CA LEU A 32 3.02 -3.83 -4.54
C LEU A 32 2.93 -3.43 -3.06
N VAL A 33 1.73 -3.47 -2.47
CA VAL A 33 1.55 -3.22 -1.04
C VAL A 33 2.25 -4.29 -0.18
N GLY A 34 2.14 -5.57 -0.55
CA GLY A 34 2.87 -6.66 0.10
C GLY A 34 4.39 -6.48 0.05
N ASP A 35 4.92 -6.10 -1.11
CA ASP A 35 6.36 -5.82 -1.29
C ASP A 35 6.84 -4.66 -0.42
N LEU A 36 6.00 -3.62 -0.25
CA LEU A 36 6.28 -2.49 0.63
C LEU A 36 6.29 -2.93 2.10
N VAL A 37 5.35 -3.77 2.52
CA VAL A 37 5.35 -4.36 3.87
C VAL A 37 6.60 -5.23 4.11
N ALA A 38 7.07 -5.97 3.11
CA ALA A 38 8.22 -6.85 3.28
C ALA A 38 9.56 -6.10 3.27
N THR A 39 9.72 -5.13 2.36
CA THR A 39 11.06 -4.64 1.96
C THR A 39 11.30 -3.16 2.24
N ALA A 40 10.26 -2.36 2.52
CA ALA A 40 10.43 -0.92 2.69
C ALA A 40 11.09 -0.55 4.04
N PRO A 41 11.71 0.64 4.13
CA PRO A 41 12.16 1.20 5.41
C PRO A 41 11.04 1.23 6.45
N ILE A 42 11.40 1.21 7.74
CA ILE A 42 10.45 1.00 8.84
C ILE A 42 9.29 2.00 8.87
N SER A 43 9.54 3.26 8.49
CA SER A 43 8.51 4.31 8.39
C SER A 43 7.43 3.94 7.37
N VAL A 44 7.83 3.52 6.17
CA VAL A 44 6.92 3.13 5.08
C VAL A 44 6.20 1.83 5.39
N ARG A 45 6.92 0.91 6.05
CA ARG A 45 6.43 -0.43 6.35
C ARG A 45 5.21 -0.41 7.25
N ARG A 46 5.24 0.45 8.29
CA ARG A 46 4.12 0.63 9.21
C ARG A 46 2.87 1.07 8.47
N ASP A 47 2.98 2.13 7.67
CA ASP A 47 1.87 2.70 6.92
C ASP A 47 1.34 1.72 5.86
N ALA A 48 2.22 0.95 5.22
CA ALA A 48 1.84 -0.08 4.25
C ALA A 48 1.08 -1.23 4.92
N ARG A 49 1.47 -1.61 6.15
CA ARG A 49 0.80 -2.66 6.92
C ARG A 49 -0.59 -2.21 7.35
N GLU A 50 -0.72 -0.99 7.85
CA GLU A 50 -2.02 -0.43 8.22
C GLU A 50 -2.98 -0.38 7.02
N PHE A 51 -2.50 0.06 5.86
CA PHE A 51 -3.28 0.01 4.63
C PHE A 51 -3.64 -1.43 4.23
N ALA A 52 -2.71 -2.37 4.33
CA ALA A 52 -2.95 -3.76 3.98
C ALA A 52 -4.01 -4.41 4.87
N ASP A 53 -3.97 -4.15 6.18
CA ASP A 53 -4.91 -4.69 7.16
C ASP A 53 -6.32 -4.11 6.93
N ALA A 54 -6.42 -2.79 6.69
CA ALA A 54 -7.69 -2.11 6.42
C ALA A 54 -8.43 -2.62 5.17
N HIS A 55 -7.68 -3.18 4.20
CA HIS A 55 -8.22 -3.62 2.91
C HIS A 55 -8.11 -5.15 2.68
N GLY A 56 -7.81 -5.91 3.74
CA GLY A 56 -7.72 -7.38 3.68
C GLY A 56 -6.66 -7.89 2.68
N ILE A 57 -5.58 -7.13 2.52
CA ILE A 57 -4.44 -7.47 1.63
C ILE A 57 -3.42 -8.33 2.40
N ALA A 58 -3.28 -8.13 3.72
CA ALA A 58 -2.45 -8.96 4.56
C ALA A 58 -3.23 -10.21 5.00
N GLY A 59 -3.04 -11.29 4.25
CA GLY A 59 -3.42 -12.66 4.58
C GLY A 59 -2.28 -13.59 4.21
#